data_AF-A0A327VF01-F1
#
_entry.id   AF-A0A327VF01-F1
#
_cell.length_a   1.000
_cell.length_b   1.000
_cell.length_c   1.000
_cell.angle_alpha   90.00
_cell.angle_beta   90.00
_cell.angle_gamma   90.00
#
_symmetry.space_group_name_H-M   'P 1'
#
loop_
_entity.id
_entity.type
_entity.pdbx_description
1 polymer ?
#
loop_
_entity_poly.entity_id
_entity_poly.type
_entity_poly.pdbx_seq_one_letter_code
_entity_poly.pdbx_strand_id
1 'polypeptide(L)'
;MTPPGLHTRTPLSPLTGPDPDAADEAGILLVDDREDNLVALEAVLGALEVPLVRAMSGEEAMKALLRQEFAVILLDVLMPGMDGFETAGHIKRLDQTRDVPIIFLTGAESASEAGYTFRGYATGAADYITKPFDPWMLRSKVSVFLELHRKNRQLQQLLAGERDRLGEFARRLEALELRLQQGGDEPDVRDVAHRVAGLAEALDELRRELP
;
A
#
# COMPACT_ATOMS: atom_id res chain seq x y z
N MET A 1 -65.85 -5.64 5.69
CA MET A 1 -64.91 -6.23 6.70
C MET A 1 -63.60 -6.50 5.99
N THR A 2 -62.63 -5.60 6.19
CA THR A 2 -61.25 -5.67 5.68
C THR A 2 -60.37 -5.05 6.76
N PRO A 3 -59.26 -5.67 7.22
CA PRO A 3 -58.50 -5.20 8.38
C PRO A 3 -57.53 -4.06 8.02
N PRO A 4 -57.05 -3.29 9.02
CA PRO A 4 -56.27 -2.06 8.81
C PRO A 4 -54.77 -2.32 8.63
N GLY A 5 -54.11 -1.38 7.96
CA GLY A 5 -52.70 -1.42 7.59
C GLY A 5 -51.73 -1.30 8.76
N LEU A 6 -50.66 -2.09 8.70
CA LEU A 6 -49.49 -2.01 9.56
C LEU A 6 -48.40 -1.18 8.88
N HIS A 7 -47.96 -0.14 9.59
CA HIS A 7 -46.77 0.64 9.30
C HIS A 7 -45.53 -0.26 9.31
N THR A 8 -44.76 -0.26 8.22
CA THR A 8 -43.35 -0.65 8.26
C THR A 8 -42.50 0.52 7.82
N ARG A 9 -41.59 0.87 8.72
CA ARG A 9 -40.70 2.03 8.69
C ARG A 9 -39.66 1.81 7.58
N THR A 10 -39.53 2.77 6.68
CA THR A 10 -38.39 2.88 5.77
C THR A 10 -37.10 2.99 6.60
N PRO A 11 -36.09 2.14 6.42
CA PRO A 11 -34.78 2.44 6.94
C PRO A 11 -34.17 3.56 6.10
N LEU A 12 -33.86 4.68 6.76
CA LEU A 12 -32.95 5.70 6.26
C LEU A 12 -31.58 5.04 6.09
N SER A 13 -31.14 4.83 4.84
CA SER A 13 -29.71 4.58 4.59
C SER A 13 -28.94 5.85 4.95
N PRO A 14 -27.88 5.75 5.77
CA PRO A 14 -27.06 6.90 6.12
C PRO A 14 -26.32 7.42 4.88
N LEU A 15 -26.30 8.74 4.76
CA LEU A 15 -25.37 9.49 3.94
C LEU A 15 -23.96 9.22 4.48
N THR A 16 -23.19 8.34 3.83
CA THR A 16 -21.76 8.20 4.12
C THR A 16 -21.04 9.28 3.33
N GLY A 17 -20.53 10.30 4.04
CA GLY A 17 -19.50 11.18 3.48
C GLY A 17 -18.24 10.37 3.12
N PRO A 18 -17.30 10.93 2.34
CA PRO A 18 -16.08 10.21 1.98
C PRO A 18 -15.35 9.74 3.24
N ASP A 19 -15.04 8.45 3.26
CA ASP A 19 -14.29 7.78 4.32
C ASP A 19 -12.93 8.49 4.48
N PRO A 20 -12.52 8.93 5.69
CA PRO A 20 -11.24 9.61 5.88
C PRO A 20 -10.01 8.75 5.52
N ASP A 21 -10.18 7.43 5.38
CA ASP A 21 -9.16 6.52 4.83
C ASP A 21 -9.00 6.60 3.30
N ALA A 22 -9.97 7.16 2.57
CA ALA A 22 -9.91 7.26 1.10
C ALA A 22 -8.85 8.26 0.60
N ALA A 23 -8.40 9.18 1.46
CA ALA A 23 -7.40 10.19 1.10
C ALA A 23 -5.95 9.64 1.08
N ASP A 24 -5.75 8.40 1.53
CA ASP A 24 -4.43 7.75 1.65
C ASP A 24 -4.36 6.44 0.85
N GLU A 25 -5.30 6.20 -0.07
CA GLU A 25 -5.28 5.05 -0.97
C GLU A 25 -4.30 5.28 -2.12
N ALA A 26 -3.20 4.53 -2.12
CA ALA A 26 -2.26 4.53 -3.22
C ALA A 26 -2.96 4.16 -4.53
N GLY A 27 -2.88 5.07 -5.49
CA GLY A 27 -3.60 4.96 -6.76
C GLY A 27 -2.95 3.97 -7.74
N ILE A 28 -3.53 3.92 -8.94
CA ILE A 28 -2.97 3.22 -10.11
C ILE A 28 -2.37 4.26 -11.06
N LEU A 29 -1.12 4.06 -11.45
CA LEU A 29 -0.48 4.87 -12.48
C LEU A 29 -0.65 4.20 -13.85
N LEU A 30 -1.24 4.92 -14.79
CA LEU A 30 -1.47 4.50 -16.18
C LEU A 30 -0.47 5.26 -17.07
N VAL A 31 0.39 4.53 -17.77
CA VAL A 31 1.43 5.11 -18.63
C VAL A 31 1.31 4.55 -20.04
N ASP A 32 0.91 5.40 -20.98
CA ASP A 32 0.74 5.05 -22.39
C ASP A 32 0.81 6.35 -23.21
N ASP A 33 1.50 6.35 -24.35
CA ASP A 33 1.67 7.56 -25.18
C ASP A 33 0.42 7.93 -25.96
N ARG A 34 -0.62 7.08 -25.93
CA ARG A 34 -1.87 7.28 -26.66
C ARG A 34 -3.03 7.53 -25.71
N GLU A 35 -3.64 8.71 -25.86
CA GLU A 35 -4.81 9.13 -25.07
C GLU A 35 -5.95 8.10 -25.11
N ASP A 36 -6.23 7.52 -26.28
CA ASP A 36 -7.29 6.52 -26.45
C ASP A 36 -7.07 5.28 -25.56
N ASN A 37 -5.81 4.86 -25.39
CA ASN A 37 -5.47 3.71 -24.54
C ASN A 37 -5.68 4.07 -23.06
N LEU A 38 -5.28 5.27 -22.64
CA LEU A 38 -5.49 5.75 -21.28
C LEU A 38 -6.98 5.83 -20.93
N VAL A 39 -7.80 6.38 -21.84
CA VAL A 39 -9.27 6.43 -21.69
C VAL A 39 -9.86 5.03 -21.58
N ALA A 40 -9.40 4.08 -22.40
CA ALA A 40 -9.87 2.70 -22.33
C ALA A 40 -9.48 2.03 -21.00
N LEU A 41 -8.24 2.22 -20.53
CA LEU A 41 -7.78 1.69 -19.25
C LEU A 41 -8.61 2.24 -18.08
N GLU A 42 -8.91 3.54 -18.08
CA GLU A 42 -9.77 4.13 -17.07
C GLU A 42 -11.19 3.60 -17.10
N ALA A 43 -11.78 3.43 -18.30
CA ALA A 43 -13.12 2.85 -18.41
C ALA A 43 -13.17 1.43 -17.83
N VAL A 44 -12.09 0.66 -17.99
CA VAL A 44 -11.97 -0.70 -17.44
C VAL A 44 -11.76 -0.68 -15.93
N LEU A 45 -10.87 0.19 -15.44
CA LEU A 45 -10.42 0.20 -14.04
C LEU A 45 -11.26 1.08 -13.13
N GLY A 46 -12.08 1.99 -13.65
CA GLY A 46 -12.93 2.87 -12.86
C GLY A 46 -13.92 2.11 -11.97
N ALA A 47 -14.25 0.87 -12.32
CA ALA A 47 -15.05 -0.02 -11.47
C ALA A 47 -14.36 -0.43 -10.15
N LEU A 48 -13.07 -0.16 -9.99
CA LEU A 48 -12.32 -0.44 -8.76
C LEU A 48 -12.40 0.72 -7.74
N GLU A 49 -12.97 1.86 -8.12
CA GLU A 49 -13.18 3.04 -7.25
C GLU A 49 -11.90 3.57 -6.57
N VAL A 50 -10.73 3.31 -7.15
CA VAL A 50 -9.43 3.81 -6.69
C VAL A 50 -8.93 4.98 -7.55
N PRO A 51 -8.05 5.86 -7.01
CA PRO A 51 -7.48 6.95 -7.80
C PRO A 51 -6.69 6.42 -9.01
N LEU A 52 -7.02 6.94 -10.21
CA LEU A 52 -6.30 6.66 -11.46
C LEU A 52 -5.53 7.93 -11.85
N VAL A 53 -4.23 7.77 -12.14
CA VAL A 53 -3.38 8.87 -12.61
C VAL A 53 -2.82 8.50 -13.97
N ARG A 54 -2.94 9.43 -14.92
CA ARG A 54 -2.42 9.28 -16.27
C ARG A 54 -1.03 9.90 -16.42
N ALA A 55 -0.22 9.28 -17.26
CA ALA A 55 1.01 9.83 -17.78
C ALA A 55 1.14 9.45 -19.26
N MET A 56 1.44 10.44 -20.11
CA MET A 56 1.59 10.24 -21.55
C MET A 56 3.03 9.93 -21.97
N SER A 57 3.96 9.89 -21.01
CA SER A 57 5.35 9.54 -21.26
C SER A 57 6.02 8.98 -20.01
N GLY A 58 7.18 8.35 -20.20
CA GLY A 58 8.04 7.92 -19.09
C GLY A 58 8.42 9.07 -18.15
N GLU A 59 8.73 10.26 -18.68
CA GLU A 59 9.06 11.42 -17.85
C GLU A 59 7.87 11.92 -17.03
N GLU A 60 6.66 11.89 -17.59
CA GLU A 60 5.45 12.22 -16.84
C GLU A 60 5.17 11.20 -15.75
N ALA A 61 5.38 9.92 -16.02
CA ALA A 61 5.24 8.84 -15.05
C ALA A 61 6.22 9.04 -13.87
N MET A 62 7.48 9.35 -14.16
CA MET A 62 8.47 9.66 -13.12
C MET A 62 8.08 10.88 -12.29
N LYS A 63 7.55 11.95 -12.92
CA LYS A 63 7.06 13.12 -12.19
C LYS A 63 5.87 12.79 -11.29
N ALA A 64 4.97 11.91 -11.73
CA ALA A 64 3.84 11.46 -10.92
C ALA A 64 4.31 10.66 -9.70
N LEU A 65 5.27 9.75 -9.89
CA LEU A 65 5.86 8.94 -8.83
C LEU A 65 6.59 9.75 -7.75
N LEU A 66 7.07 10.95 -8.08
CA LEU A 66 7.65 11.87 -7.10
C LEU A 66 6.61 12.62 -6.25
N ARG A 67 5.36 12.67 -6.70
CA ARG A 67 4.30 13.45 -6.05
C ARG A 67 3.45 12.61 -5.10
N GLN A 68 3.29 11.33 -5.39
CA GLN A 68 2.44 10.43 -4.62
C GLN A 68 2.86 8.97 -4.78
N GLU A 69 2.42 8.13 -3.85
CA GLU A 69 2.62 6.69 -3.88
C GLU A 69 1.58 6.00 -4.78
N PHE A 70 1.98 4.87 -5.36
CA PHE A 70 1.12 4.05 -6.22
C PHE A 70 1.17 2.60 -5.78
N ALA A 71 0.02 1.93 -5.85
CA ALA A 71 -0.07 0.50 -5.55
C ALA A 71 0.42 -0.36 -6.71
N VAL A 72 0.25 0.11 -7.96
CA VAL A 72 0.67 -0.58 -9.17
C VAL A 72 0.79 0.39 -10.34
N ILE A 73 1.68 0.09 -11.28
CA ILE A 73 1.89 0.83 -12.51
C ILE A 73 1.51 -0.06 -13.69
N LEU A 74 0.63 0.43 -14.57
CA LEU A 74 0.39 -0.14 -15.89
C LEU A 74 1.20 0.65 -16.90
N LEU A 75 2.12 -0.02 -17.60
CA LEU A 75 3.11 0.65 -18.43
C LEU A 75 3.13 0.06 -19.84
N ASP A 76 2.85 0.89 -20.84
CA ASP A 76 3.03 0.49 -22.24
C ASP A 76 4.51 0.32 -22.55
N VAL A 77 4.83 -0.73 -23.31
CA VAL A 77 6.20 -1.02 -23.71
C VAL A 77 6.65 -0.13 -24.87
N LEU A 78 5.74 0.10 -25.83
CA LEU A 78 6.05 0.79 -27.07
C LEU A 78 5.67 2.27 -26.95
N MET A 79 6.62 3.10 -26.53
CA MET A 79 6.46 4.55 -26.49
C MET A 79 7.58 5.25 -27.27
N PRO A 80 7.32 6.39 -27.93
CA PRO A 80 8.34 7.18 -28.59
C PRO A 80 9.26 7.85 -27.56
N GLY A 81 10.56 7.89 -27.86
CA GLY A 81 11.56 8.43 -26.95
C GLY A 81 12.00 7.40 -25.93
N MET A 82 11.60 7.57 -24.67
CA MET A 82 11.89 6.62 -23.60
C MET A 82 10.93 5.44 -23.67
N ASP A 83 11.47 4.25 -23.93
CA ASP A 83 10.65 3.02 -23.99
C ASP A 83 10.14 2.61 -22.58
N GLY A 84 9.13 1.74 -22.54
CA GLY A 84 8.57 1.28 -21.28
C GLY A 84 9.58 0.52 -20.41
N PHE A 85 10.54 -0.19 -21.01
CA PHE A 85 11.56 -0.92 -20.24
C PHE A 85 12.59 0.01 -19.62
N GLU A 86 12.99 1.06 -20.32
CA GLU A 86 13.88 2.10 -19.83
C GLU A 86 13.19 2.86 -18.69
N THR A 87 11.92 3.25 -18.88
CA THR A 87 11.07 3.84 -17.86
C THR A 87 11.03 2.96 -16.60
N ALA A 88 10.69 1.68 -16.75
CA ALA A 88 10.68 0.73 -15.64
C ALA A 88 12.07 0.61 -14.97
N GLY A 89 13.14 0.58 -15.76
CA GLY A 89 14.51 0.58 -15.25
C GLY A 89 14.80 1.81 -14.40
N HIS A 90 14.33 3.00 -14.78
CA HIS A 90 14.45 4.22 -13.97
C HIS A 90 13.65 4.11 -12.67
N ILE A 91 12.40 3.65 -12.74
CA ILE A 91 11.53 3.46 -11.57
C ILE A 91 12.17 2.49 -10.57
N LYS A 92 12.75 1.39 -11.05
CA LYS A 92 13.36 0.35 -10.22
C LYS A 92 14.72 0.74 -9.62
N ARG A 93 15.36 1.80 -10.10
CA ARG A 93 16.61 2.31 -9.54
C ARG A 93 16.42 3.25 -8.34
N LEU A 94 15.22 3.78 -8.12
CA LEU A 94 14.95 4.71 -7.03
C LEU A 94 14.38 3.95 -5.83
N ASP A 95 15.00 4.13 -4.65
CA ASP A 95 14.61 3.40 -3.43
C ASP A 95 13.13 3.62 -3.03
N GLN A 96 12.57 4.79 -3.32
CA GLN A 96 11.18 5.11 -2.99
C GLN A 96 10.16 4.41 -3.90
N THR A 97 10.56 4.01 -5.11
CA THR A 97 9.64 3.47 -6.13
C THR A 97 9.99 2.07 -6.59
N ARG A 98 11.14 1.52 -6.17
CA ARG A 98 11.63 0.21 -6.63
C ARG A 98 10.70 -0.95 -6.29
N ASP A 99 9.95 -0.83 -5.20
CA ASP A 99 9.05 -1.88 -4.72
C ASP A 99 7.65 -1.79 -5.35
N VAL A 100 7.36 -0.72 -6.10
CA VAL A 100 6.08 -0.58 -6.80
C VAL A 100 6.01 -1.61 -7.94
N PRO A 101 4.99 -2.48 -7.98
CA PRO A 101 4.85 -3.48 -9.03
C PRO A 101 4.52 -2.82 -10.36
N ILE A 102 5.13 -3.31 -11.44
CA ILE A 102 4.93 -2.85 -12.81
C ILE A 102 4.32 -4.00 -13.62
N ILE A 103 3.17 -3.73 -14.23
CA ILE A 103 2.55 -4.61 -15.21
C ILE A 103 2.77 -3.99 -16.58
N PHE A 104 3.48 -4.70 -17.45
CA PHE A 104 3.70 -4.25 -18.81
C PHE A 104 2.50 -4.57 -19.70
N LEU A 105 2.07 -3.58 -20.48
CA LEU A 105 1.13 -3.77 -21.56
C LEU A 105 1.92 -3.92 -22.86
N THR A 106 1.74 -5.03 -23.57
CA THR A 106 2.54 -5.35 -24.77
C THR A 106 1.65 -5.57 -25.99
N GLY A 107 2.10 -5.20 -27.19
CA GLY A 107 1.42 -5.59 -28.42
C GLY A 107 1.64 -7.09 -28.72
N ALA A 108 0.71 -7.71 -29.46
CA ALA A 108 0.81 -9.12 -29.86
C ALA A 108 2.13 -9.45 -30.61
N GLU A 109 2.63 -8.52 -31.42
CA GLU A 109 3.90 -8.66 -32.15
C GLU A 109 5.12 -8.65 -31.21
N SER A 110 5.09 -7.82 -30.17
CA SER A 110 6.15 -7.73 -29.17
C SER A 110 6.14 -8.91 -28.18
N ALA A 111 4.98 -9.51 -27.93
CA ALA A 111 4.86 -10.68 -27.05
C ALA A 111 5.49 -11.95 -27.64
N SER A 112 5.55 -12.06 -28.98
CA SER A 112 6.20 -13.18 -29.68
C SER A 112 7.72 -13.05 -29.78
N GLU A 113 8.28 -11.87 -29.52
CA GLU A 113 9.73 -11.65 -29.57
C GLU A 113 10.34 -12.01 -28.21
N ALA A 114 11.03 -13.16 -28.14
CA ALA A 114 11.63 -13.69 -26.90
C ALA A 114 12.53 -12.68 -26.16
N GLY A 115 13.06 -11.67 -26.86
CA GLY A 115 13.85 -10.59 -26.28
C GLY A 115 13.08 -9.66 -25.34
N TYR A 116 11.79 -9.40 -25.58
CA TYR A 116 11.01 -8.46 -24.76
C TYR A 116 10.57 -9.09 -23.43
N THR A 117 10.15 -10.35 -23.44
CA THR A 117 9.87 -11.09 -22.21
C THR A 117 11.12 -11.17 -21.32
N PHE A 118 12.30 -11.45 -21.91
CA PHE A 118 13.55 -11.50 -21.16
C PHE A 118 13.96 -10.13 -20.59
N ARG A 119 13.88 -9.05 -21.39
CA ARG A 119 14.20 -7.69 -20.93
C ARG A 119 13.30 -7.25 -19.78
N GLY A 120 12.01 -7.53 -19.86
CA GLY A 120 11.12 -7.14 -18.79
C GLY A 120 11.39 -7.89 -17.47
N TYR A 121 11.70 -9.20 -17.52
CA TYR A 121 12.06 -9.94 -16.32
C TYR A 121 13.38 -9.42 -15.73
N ALA A 122 14.32 -9.04 -16.58
CA ALA A 122 15.55 -8.38 -16.15
C ALA A 122 15.30 -7.00 -15.49
N THR A 123 14.21 -6.30 -15.88
CA THR A 123 13.78 -5.06 -15.22
C THR A 123 12.98 -5.27 -13.93
N GLY A 124 12.69 -6.51 -13.53
CA GLY A 124 11.91 -6.79 -12.31
C GLY A 124 10.41 -6.49 -12.45
N ALA A 125 9.85 -6.74 -13.64
CA ALA A 125 8.40 -6.67 -13.86
C ALA A 125 7.65 -7.64 -12.95
N ALA A 126 6.46 -7.22 -12.51
CA ALA A 126 5.57 -8.09 -11.75
C ALA A 126 4.73 -8.99 -12.68
N ASP A 127 4.30 -8.47 -13.84
CA ASP A 127 3.41 -9.19 -14.76
C ASP A 127 3.44 -8.57 -16.18
N TYR A 128 2.83 -9.27 -17.15
CA TYR A 128 2.62 -8.83 -18.53
C TYR A 128 1.21 -9.11 -19.00
N ILE A 129 0.67 -8.18 -19.78
CA ILE A 129 -0.65 -8.30 -20.39
C ILE A 129 -0.53 -7.93 -21.87
N THR A 130 -0.87 -8.88 -22.74
CA THR A 130 -0.87 -8.66 -24.20
C THR A 130 -2.15 -7.95 -24.63
N LYS A 131 -2.01 -6.89 -25.44
CA LYS A 131 -3.09 -6.18 -26.13
C LYS A 131 -3.53 -6.98 -27.38
N PRO A 132 -4.84 -7.12 -27.66
CA PRO A 132 -5.97 -6.70 -26.83
C PRO A 132 -6.17 -7.63 -25.63
N PHE A 133 -6.48 -7.05 -24.47
CA PHE A 133 -6.68 -7.78 -23.23
C PHE A 133 -8.15 -7.85 -22.83
N ASP A 134 -8.49 -8.88 -22.07
CA ASP A 134 -9.81 -8.99 -21.46
C ASP A 134 -9.95 -8.00 -20.28
N PRO A 135 -10.98 -7.14 -20.27
CA PRO A 135 -11.19 -6.16 -19.18
C PRO A 135 -11.35 -6.78 -17.79
N TRP A 136 -11.89 -7.98 -17.69
CA TRP A 136 -12.05 -8.65 -16.40
C TRP A 136 -10.69 -9.18 -15.91
N MET A 137 -9.89 -9.78 -16.79
CA MET A 137 -8.52 -10.22 -16.49
C MET A 137 -7.63 -9.08 -16.00
N LEU A 138 -7.65 -7.91 -16.68
CA LEU A 138 -6.86 -6.75 -16.26
C LEU A 138 -7.27 -6.30 -14.85
N ARG A 139 -8.58 -6.13 -14.61
CA ARG A 139 -9.11 -5.77 -13.29
C ARG A 139 -8.67 -6.75 -12.22
N SER A 140 -8.81 -8.05 -12.46
CA SER A 140 -8.42 -9.08 -11.49
C SER A 140 -6.94 -9.01 -11.12
N LYS A 141 -6.05 -8.82 -12.11
CA LYS A 141 -4.60 -8.67 -11.85
C LYS A 141 -4.32 -7.42 -11.02
N VAL A 142 -4.92 -6.29 -11.39
CA VAL A 142 -4.76 -5.02 -10.66
C VAL A 142 -5.29 -5.12 -9.22
N SER A 143 -6.46 -5.72 -8.99
CA SER A 143 -7.04 -5.93 -7.66
C SER A 143 -6.10 -6.66 -6.72
N VAL A 144 -5.38 -7.68 -7.20
CA VAL A 144 -4.40 -8.41 -6.38
C VAL A 144 -3.30 -7.49 -5.87
N PHE A 145 -2.77 -6.59 -6.71
CA PHE A 145 -1.73 -5.65 -6.29
C PHE A 145 -2.27 -4.56 -5.35
N LEU A 146 -3.51 -4.10 -5.55
CA LEU A 146 -4.18 -3.19 -4.62
C LEU A 146 -4.34 -3.83 -3.24
N GLU A 147 -4.83 -5.07 -3.17
CA GLU A 147 -4.96 -5.81 -1.91
C GLU A 147 -3.62 -6.05 -1.23
N LEU A 148 -2.59 -6.43 -2.01
CA LEU A 148 -1.25 -6.62 -1.49
C LEU A 148 -0.67 -5.33 -0.92
N HIS A 149 -0.86 -4.21 -1.62
CA HIS A 149 -0.43 -2.90 -1.16
C HIS A 149 -1.12 -2.53 0.17
N ARG A 150 -2.45 -2.66 0.24
CA ARG A 150 -3.23 -2.41 1.47
C ARG A 150 -2.74 -3.27 2.65
N LYS A 151 -2.52 -4.57 2.42
CA LYS A 151 -2.00 -5.48 3.45
C LYS A 151 -0.59 -5.12 3.92
N ASN A 152 0.29 -4.75 2.99
CA ASN A 152 1.66 -4.33 3.33
C ASN A 152 1.67 -3.03 4.14
N ARG A 153 0.85 -2.04 3.75
CA ARG A 153 0.65 -0.80 4.52
C ARG A 153 0.16 -1.09 5.94
N GLN A 154 -0.86 -1.93 6.08
CA GLN A 154 -1.39 -2.32 7.38
C GLN A 154 -0.32 -2.99 8.25
N LEU A 155 0.47 -3.91 7.68
CA LEU A 155 1.55 -4.56 8.40
C LEU A 155 2.63 -3.57 8.84
N GLN A 156 3.02 -2.64 7.97
CA GLN A 156 4.00 -1.60 8.30
C GLN A 156 3.51 -0.69 9.43
N GLN A 157 2.23 -0.32 9.42
CA GLN A 157 1.61 0.47 10.49
C GLN A 157 1.62 -0.27 11.83
N LEU A 158 1.29 -1.58 11.84
CA LEU A 158 1.34 -2.41 13.04
C LEU A 158 2.76 -2.48 13.61
N LEU A 159 3.75 -2.78 12.76
CA LEU A 159 5.16 -2.87 13.18
C LEU A 159 5.69 -1.52 13.69
N ALA A 160 5.30 -0.40 13.07
CA ALA A 160 5.65 0.93 13.54
C ALA A 160 5.06 1.19 14.94
N GLY A 161 3.79 0.86 15.14
CA GLY A 161 3.13 0.99 16.44
C GLY A 161 3.77 0.14 17.54
N GLU A 162 4.15 -1.11 17.23
CA GLU A 162 4.90 -1.96 18.17
C GLU A 162 6.27 -1.39 18.52
N ARG A 163 7.00 -0.88 17.52
CA ARG A 163 8.31 -0.28 17.70
C ARG A 163 8.24 0.98 18.58
N ASP A 164 7.22 1.81 18.39
CA ASP A 164 7.01 3.01 19.20
C ASP A 164 6.71 2.65 20.66
N ARG A 165 5.88 1.62 20.90
CA ARG A 165 5.58 1.11 22.25
C ARG A 165 6.82 0.57 22.94
N LEU A 166 7.64 -0.23 22.25
CA LEU A 166 8.91 -0.73 22.79
C LEU A 166 9.87 0.42 23.11
N GLY A 167 9.94 1.44 22.25
CA GLY A 167 10.76 2.63 22.47
C GLY A 167 10.27 3.49 23.65
N GLU A 168 8.97 3.57 23.89
CA GLU A 168 8.41 4.21 25.09
C GLU A 168 8.76 3.41 26.36
N PHE A 169 8.59 2.09 26.31
CA PHE A 169 8.91 1.20 27.43
C PHE A 169 10.39 1.31 27.83
N ALA A 170 11.30 1.27 26.85
CA ALA A 170 12.74 1.44 27.09
C ALA A 170 13.07 2.77 27.78
N ARG A 171 12.48 3.89 27.30
CA ARG A 171 12.64 5.22 27.92
C ARG A 171 12.13 5.26 29.36
N ARG A 172 11.04 4.55 29.67
CA ARG A 172 10.46 4.49 31.01
C ARG A 172 11.34 3.70 31.98
N LEU A 173 11.97 2.61 31.52
CA LEU A 173 12.95 1.86 32.31
C LEU A 173 14.19 2.69 32.62
N GLU A 174 14.75 3.38 31.62
CA GLU A 174 15.92 4.24 31.80
C GLU A 174 15.64 5.37 32.82
N ALA A 175 14.46 5.99 32.75
CA ALA A 175 14.05 7.01 33.71
C ALA A 175 13.91 6.47 35.15
N LEU A 176 13.52 5.20 35.31
CA LEU A 176 13.45 4.54 36.63
C LEU A 176 14.85 4.22 37.15
N GLU A 177 15.74 3.68 36.31
CA GLU A 177 17.13 3.41 36.68
C GLU A 177 17.87 4.67 37.14
N LEU A 178 17.70 5.78 36.43
CA LEU A 178 18.30 7.07 36.82
C LEU A 178 17.80 7.54 38.19
N ARG A 179 16.52 7.33 38.52
CA ARG A 179 15.96 7.66 39.84
C ARG A 179 16.52 6.76 40.93
N LEU A 180 16.75 5.49 40.64
CA LEU A 180 17.37 4.55 41.58
C LEU A 180 18.83 4.91 41.86
N GLN A 181 19.59 5.36 40.85
CA GLN A 181 20.99 5.78 41.02
C GLN A 181 21.13 7.12 41.78
N GLN A 182 20.14 8.00 41.71
CA GLN A 182 20.14 9.28 42.43
C GLN A 182 19.62 9.16 43.88
N GLY A 183 18.95 8.06 44.25
CA GLY A 183 18.61 7.73 45.63
C GLY A 183 19.81 7.11 46.33
N GLY A 184 20.54 7.91 47.11
CA GLY A 184 21.86 7.56 47.68
C GLY A 184 21.90 6.53 48.82
N ASP A 185 21.09 5.47 48.80
CA ASP A 185 21.22 4.34 49.74
C ASP A 185 21.36 3.03 48.98
N GLU A 186 22.23 2.14 49.47
CA GLU A 186 22.47 0.80 48.90
C GLU A 186 21.12 0.06 48.75
N PRO A 187 20.70 -0.30 47.52
CA PRO A 187 19.39 -0.90 47.32
C PRO A 187 19.32 -2.27 48.02
N ASP A 188 18.41 -2.43 48.99
CA ASP A 188 18.10 -3.75 49.54
C ASP A 188 17.61 -4.64 48.39
N VAL A 189 18.29 -5.77 48.18
CA VAL A 189 17.97 -6.76 47.14
C VAL A 189 16.50 -7.19 47.20
N ARG A 190 15.88 -7.16 48.40
CA ARG A 190 14.43 -7.40 48.56
C ARG A 190 13.56 -6.31 47.99
N ASP A 191 13.96 -5.05 48.12
CA ASP A 191 13.21 -3.91 47.56
C ASP A 191 13.33 -3.91 46.03
N VAL A 192 14.50 -4.23 45.49
CA VAL A 192 14.68 -4.43 44.04
C VAL A 192 13.83 -5.60 43.54
N ALA A 193 13.80 -6.73 44.24
CA ALA A 193 12.99 -7.89 43.86
C ALA A 193 11.48 -7.62 43.90
N HIS A 194 10.98 -6.92 44.92
CA HIS A 194 9.58 -6.52 44.98
C HIS A 194 9.18 -5.56 43.87
N ARG A 195 10.09 -4.66 43.48
CA ARG A 195 9.86 -3.70 42.39
C ARG A 195 9.91 -4.35 41.02
N VAL A 196 10.81 -5.33 40.79
CA VAL A 196 10.83 -6.15 39.57
C VAL A 196 9.56 -6.99 39.45
N ALA A 197 9.06 -7.55 40.56
CA ALA A 197 7.79 -8.29 40.57
C ALA A 197 6.59 -7.39 40.20
N GLY A 198 6.52 -6.16 40.72
CA GLY A 198 5.48 -5.21 40.35
C GLY A 198 5.53 -4.77 38.87
N LEU A 199 6.73 -4.70 38.29
CA LEU A 199 6.89 -4.43 36.86
C LEU A 199 6.43 -5.63 36.00
N ALA A 200 6.71 -6.86 36.45
CA ALA A 200 6.24 -8.07 35.78
C ALA A 200 4.70 -8.16 35.79
N GLU A 201 4.05 -7.77 36.88
CA GLU A 201 2.58 -7.71 36.96
C GLU A 201 1.98 -6.64 36.05
N ALA A 202 2.58 -5.44 36.00
CA ALA A 202 2.13 -4.38 35.10
C ALA A 202 2.31 -4.77 33.61
N LEU A 203 3.35 -5.54 33.29
CA LEU A 203 3.57 -6.12 31.96
C LEU A 203 2.49 -7.15 31.60
N ASP A 204 2.05 -7.96 32.56
CA ASP A 204 1.02 -8.98 32.34
C ASP A 204 -0.38 -8.36 32.20
N GLU A 205 -0.64 -7.23 32.86
CA GLU A 205 -1.83 -6.40 32.65
C GLU A 205 -1.86 -5.78 31.26
N LEU A 206 -0.74 -5.19 30.81
CA LEU A 206 -0.64 -4.61 29.48
C LEU A 206 -0.80 -5.67 28.38
N ARG A 207 -0.32 -6.89 28.63
CA ARG A 207 -0.47 -8.03 27.73
C ARG A 207 -1.91 -8.55 27.64
N ARG A 208 -2.72 -8.34 28.67
CA ARG A 208 -4.15 -8.71 28.70
C ARG A 208 -5.06 -7.68 28.03
N GLU A 209 -4.63 -6.44 27.89
CA GLU A 209 -5.37 -5.37 27.21
C GLU A 209 -5.08 -5.26 25.69
N LEU A 210 -4.18 -6.10 25.17
CA LEU A 210 -4.02 -6.30 23.73
C LEU A 210 -5.18 -7.16 23.19
N PRO A 211 -5.91 -6.69 22.15
CA PRO A 211 -7.03 -7.43 21.53
C PRO A 211 -6.58 -8.67 20.75
#